data_AF-A0A356IYT9-F1
#
_entry.id   AF-A0A356IYT9-F1
#
_cell.length_a   1.000
_cell.length_b   1.000
_cell.length_c   1.000
_cell.angle_alpha   90.00
_cell.angle_beta   90.00
_cell.angle_gamma   90.00
#
_symmetry.space_group_name_H-M   'P 1'
#
loop_
_entity.id
_entity.type
_entity.pdbx_description
1 polymer ?
#
loop_
_entity_poly.entity_id
_entity_poly.type
_entity_poly.pdbx_seq_one_letter_code
_entity_poly.pdbx_strand_id
1 'polypeptide(L)' 'YKNKFVLMQLAAPSRTHIKRYHDLMGEIDELVEKTNWKYTDGVWKPVIYLKKHFSADEIKPYYALGDLCIVSSLHDGMN' A
#
# COMPACT_ATOMS: atom_id res chain seq x y z
N TYR A 1 -16.60 -10.51 4.04
CA TYR A 1 -15.81 -9.85 2.99
C TYR A 1 -14.50 -10.55 2.67
N LYS A 2 -14.01 -11.51 3.48
CA LYS A 2 -12.83 -12.30 3.13
C LYS A 2 -12.96 -12.96 1.75
N ASN A 3 -11.87 -13.03 1.01
CA ASN A 3 -11.80 -13.49 -0.39
C ASN A 3 -12.61 -12.68 -1.41
N LYS A 4 -13.26 -11.57 -1.02
CA LYS A 4 -14.07 -10.73 -1.92
C LYS A 4 -13.50 -9.34 -2.16
N PHE A 5 -12.53 -8.92 -1.35
CA PHE A 5 -11.94 -7.59 -1.42
C PHE A 5 -10.45 -7.67 -1.12
N VAL A 6 -9.64 -6.82 -1.72
CA VAL A 6 -8.22 -6.67 -1.41
C VAL A 6 -7.89 -5.19 -1.47
N LEU A 7 -7.16 -4.69 -0.47
CA LEU A 7 -6.52 -3.39 -0.53
C LEU A 7 -5.13 -3.55 -1.15
N MET A 8 -4.90 -2.88 -2.27
CA MET A 8 -3.57 -2.81 -2.89
C MET A 8 -2.92 -1.47 -2.57
N GLN A 9 -1.79 -1.51 -1.87
CA GLN A 9 -0.99 -0.33 -1.54
C GLN A 9 0.30 -0.36 -2.36
N LEU A 10 0.40 0.54 -3.34
CA LEU A 10 1.63 0.79 -4.09
C LEU A 10 2.42 1.87 -3.34
N ALA A 11 3.62 1.57 -2.86
CA ALA A 11 4.45 2.52 -2.14
C ALA A 11 5.83 2.63 -2.78
N ALA A 12 6.12 3.80 -3.34
CA ALA A 12 7.45 4.13 -3.82
C ALA A 12 8.33 4.56 -2.62
N PRO A 13 9.48 3.93 -2.39
CA PRO A 13 10.42 4.39 -1.38
C PRO A 13 10.81 5.86 -1.62
N SER A 14 10.75 6.71 -0.60
CA SER A 14 11.08 8.13 -0.71
C SER A 14 11.88 8.58 0.50
N ARG A 15 12.94 9.37 0.26
CA ARG A 15 13.77 10.01 1.29
C ARG A 15 14.21 9.07 2.42
N THR A 16 14.53 7.82 2.09
CA THR A 16 14.83 6.75 3.07
C THR A 16 16.05 7.02 3.96
N HIS A 17 16.93 7.94 3.56
CA HIS A 17 18.05 8.41 4.37
C HIS A 17 17.61 9.29 5.56
N ILE A 18 16.40 9.84 5.52
CA ILE A 18 15.83 10.64 6.61
C ILE A 18 15.19 9.67 7.61
N LYS A 19 15.69 9.66 8.85
CA LYS A 19 15.23 8.76 9.92
C LYS A 19 13.70 8.70 10.05
N ARG A 20 13.01 9.84 10.01
CA ARG A 20 11.55 9.87 10.14
C ARG A 20 10.81 9.13 9.03
N TYR A 21 11.30 9.18 7.79
CA TYR A 21 10.71 8.46 6.67
C TYR A 21 10.99 6.97 6.77
N HIS A 22 12.19 6.60 7.20
CA HIS A 22 12.56 5.21 7.48
C HIS A 22 11.67 4.60 8.58
N ASP A 23 11.54 5.30 9.71
CA ASP A 23 10.70 4.87 10.83
C ASP A 23 9.24 4.70 10.40
N LEU A 24 8.70 5.66 9.65
CA LEU A 24 7.34 5.58 9.11
C LEU A 24 7.14 4.37 8.19
N MET A 25 8.11 4.04 7.33
CA MET A 25 8.03 2.83 6.50
C MET A 25 7.98 1.57 7.37
N GLY A 26 8.76 1.52 8.44
CA GLY A 26 8.73 0.42 9.42
C GLY A 26 7.37 0.31 10.13
N GLU A 27 6.80 1.43 10.57
CA GLU A 27 5.46 1.46 11.17
C GLU A 27 4.38 0.92 10.20
N ILE A 28 4.47 1.27 8.91
CA ILE A 28 3.56 0.77 7.87
C ILE A 28 3.77 -0.72 7.61
N ASP A 29 5.02 -1.19 7.54
CA ASP A 29 5.35 -2.60 7.38
C ASP A 29 4.70 -3.45 8.48
N GLU A 30 4.88 -3.06 9.75
CA GLU A 30 4.30 -3.76 10.89
C GLU A 30 2.76 -3.75 10.84
N LEU A 31 2.15 -2.63 10.44
CA LEU A 31 0.71 -2.52 10.33
C LEU A 31 0.14 -3.46 9.26
N VAL A 32 0.79 -3.54 8.09
CA VAL A 32 0.41 -4.44 7.00
C VAL A 32 0.53 -5.89 7.45
N GLU A 33 1.64 -6.26 8.09
CA GLU A 33 1.86 -7.61 8.60
C GLU A 33 0.83 -7.99 9.65
N LYS A 34 0.59 -7.14 10.65
CA LYS A 34 -0.41 -7.36 11.70
C LYS A 34 -1.81 -7.51 11.13
N THR A 35 -2.16 -6.69 10.15
CA THR A 35 -3.47 -6.75 9.46
C THR A 35 -3.62 -8.05 8.69
N ASN A 36 -2.63 -8.39 7.87
CA ASN A 36 -2.63 -9.63 7.11
C ASN A 36 -2.67 -10.85 8.04
N TRP A 37 -1.85 -10.89 9.10
CA TRP A 37 -1.84 -11.98 10.07
C TRP A 37 -3.22 -12.22 10.69
N LYS A 38 -3.90 -11.14 11.10
CA LYS A 38 -5.22 -11.24 11.75
C LYS A 38 -6.33 -11.74 10.83
N TYR A 39 -6.25 -11.44 9.54
CA TYR A 39 -7.40 -11.57 8.64
C TYR A 39 -7.21 -12.53 7.46
N THR A 40 -5.98 -12.94 7.14
CA THR A 40 -5.64 -13.90 6.07
C THR A 40 -6.55 -15.12 6.10
N ASP A 41 -6.83 -15.66 4.92
CA ASP A 41 -7.62 -16.87 4.73
C ASP A 41 -7.03 -17.70 3.59
N GLY A 42 -6.37 -18.81 3.93
CA GLY A 42 -5.60 -19.61 2.98
C GLY A 42 -4.53 -18.78 2.24
N VAL A 43 -4.66 -18.69 0.91
CA VAL A 43 -3.74 -17.93 0.05
C VAL A 43 -4.12 -16.45 -0.09
N TRP A 44 -5.32 -16.07 0.36
CA TRP A 44 -5.80 -14.69 0.25
C TRP A 44 -5.29 -13.82 1.40
N LYS A 45 -4.73 -12.67 1.03
CA LYS A 45 -4.31 -11.62 1.95
C LYS A 45 -5.17 -10.37 1.74
N PRO A 46 -5.69 -9.74 2.80
CA PRO A 46 -6.50 -8.53 2.67
C PRO A 46 -5.70 -7.31 2.18
N VAL A 47 -4.39 -7.24 2.44
CA VAL A 47 -3.53 -6.14 2.01
C VAL A 47 -2.36 -6.66 1.18
N ILE A 48 -2.28 -6.23 -0.08
CA ILE A 48 -1.12 -6.43 -0.95
C ILE A 48 -0.29 -5.15 -0.92
N TYR A 49 0.89 -5.22 -0.33
CA TYR A 49 1.79 -4.07 -0.18
C TYR A 49 3.01 -4.22 -1.10
N LEU A 50 3.14 -3.33 -2.07
CA LEU A 50 4.21 -3.35 -3.06
C LEU A 50 5.15 -2.15 -2.85
N LYS A 51 6.30 -2.42 -2.22
CA LYS A 51 7.36 -1.44 -1.96
C LYS A 51 8.36 -1.39 -3.12
N LYS A 52 8.05 -0.64 -4.17
CA LYS A 52 9.00 -0.36 -5.26
C LYS A 52 8.64 0.94 -5.97
N HIS A 53 9.58 1.48 -6.73
CA HIS A 53 9.26 2.51 -7.71
C HIS A 53 8.49 1.88 -8.87
N PHE A 54 7.45 2.58 -9.32
CA PHE A 54 6.68 2.23 -10.50
C PHE A 54 6.72 3.41 -11.46
N SER A 55 6.97 3.14 -12.73
CA SER A 55 6.74 4.10 -13.81
C SER A 55 5.24 4.34 -14.00
N ALA A 56 4.88 5.44 -14.67
CA ALA A 56 3.47 5.74 -14.97
C ALA A 56 2.79 4.59 -15.73
N ASP A 57 3.50 3.95 -16.67
CA ASP A 57 2.97 2.82 -17.43
C ASP A 57 2.79 1.55 -16.59
N GLU A 58 3.64 1.34 -15.57
CA GLU A 58 3.43 0.25 -14.61
C GLU A 58 2.26 0.53 -13.65
N ILE A 59 1.96 1.79 -13.33
CA ILE A 59 0.86 2.14 -12.42
C ILE A 59 -0.51 2.06 -13.13
N LYS A 60 -0.58 2.49 -14.40
CA LYS A 60 -1.84 2.56 -15.18
C LYS A 60 -2.74 1.32 -15.06
N PRO A 61 -2.23 0.07 -15.18
CA PRO A 61 -3.05 -1.13 -15.02
C PRO A 61 -3.71 -1.23 -13.64
N TYR A 62 -3.03 -0.82 -12.57
CA TYR A 62 -3.58 -0.86 -11.22
C TYR A 62 -4.73 0.12 -11.04
N TYR A 63 -4.65 1.30 -11.67
CA TYR A 63 -5.77 2.23 -11.69
C TYR A 63 -6.98 1.70 -12.47
N ALA A 64 -6.73 0.97 -13.57
CA ALA A 64 -7.82 0.37 -14.35
C ALA A 64 -8.46 -0.84 -13.64
N LEU A 65 -7.69 -1.56 -12.80
CA LEU A 65 -8.16 -2.72 -12.03
C LEU A 65 -8.94 -2.35 -10.77
N GLY A 66 -8.69 -1.18 -10.19
CA GLY A 66 -9.27 -0.80 -8.91
C GLY A 66 -10.74 -0.42 -9.02
N ASP A 67 -11.62 -1.11 -8.30
CA ASP A 67 -13.01 -0.69 -8.12
C ASP A 67 -13.11 0.63 -7.33
N LEU A 68 -12.11 0.90 -6.49
CA LEU A 68 -12.02 2.07 -5.61
C LEU A 68 -10.57 2.55 -5.57
N CYS A 69 -10.38 3.88 -5.57
CA CYS A 69 -9.10 4.52 -5.35
C CYS A 69 -9.13 5.30 -4.03
N ILE A 70 -8.21 4.99 -3.10
CA ILE A 70 -8.11 5.69 -1.82
C ILE A 70 -7.02 6.75 -1.93
N VAL A 71 -7.43 7.99 -1.79
CA VAL A 71 -6.58 9.18 -1.79
C VAL A 71 -6.82 9.92 -0.48
N SER A 72 -5.90 9.77 0.48
CA SER A 72 -6.13 10.19 1.88
C SER A 72 -4.91 10.89 2.50
N SER A 73 -4.22 11.73 1.73
CA SER A 73 -3.10 12.53 2.23
C SER A 73 -3.55 13.45 3.37
N LEU A 74 -2.77 13.52 4.46
CA LEU A 74 -3.09 14.40 5.59
C LEU A 74 -2.95 15.87 5.24
N HIS A 75 -1.91 16.21 4.47
CA HIS A 75 -1.65 17.55 3.95
C HIS A 75 -0.96 17.39 2.59
N ASP A 76 -1.61 17.85 1.52
CA ASP A 76 -1.06 17.84 0.17
C ASP A 76 -1.51 19.09 -0.60
N GLY A 77 -0.66 19.62 -1.48
CA GLY A 77 -0.95 20.80 -2.29
C GLY A 77 -1.86 20.51 -3.48
N MET A 78 -1.71 19.33 -4.11
CA MET A 78 -2.56 18.91 -5.24
C MET A 78 -3.03 17.45 -5.15
N ASN A 79 -2.32 16.62 -4.38
CA ASN A 79 -2.37 15.16 -4.32
C ASN A 79 -1.42 14.43 -5.27
#